data_AF-A0A3D5KSL5-F1
#
_entry.id   AF-A0A3D5KSL5-F1
#
_cell.length_a   1.000
_cell.length_b   1.000
_cell.length_c   1.000
_cell.angle_alpha   90.00
_cell.angle_beta   90.00
_cell.angle_gamma   90.00
#
_symmetry.space_group_name_H-M   'P 1'
#
loop_
_entity.id
_entity.type
_entity.pdbx_description
1 polymer ?
#
loop_
_entity_poly.entity_id
_entity_poly.type
_entity_poly.pdbx_seq_one_letter_code
_entity_poly.pdbx_strand_id
1 'polypeptide(L)'
;MDNFVVSARKYRPLGFDEVVGQEHITTTLKNAIDNNKLAQALLFCGPRGVGKTTCARIVARLINGFEEKAEVNSLNIFELDAASNNSVEDIRNLIDQVRYPPQFGKFKVYIIDEVHM
;
A
#
# COMPACT_ATOMS: atom_id res chain seq x y z
N MET A 1 -19.48 14.35 -20.31
CA MET A 1 -19.83 14.32 -18.87
C MET A 1 -18.52 14.30 -18.11
N ASP A 2 -18.22 15.36 -17.37
CA ASP A 2 -17.05 15.33 -16.49
C ASP A 2 -17.24 14.23 -15.45
N ASN A 3 -16.27 13.32 -15.36
CA ASN A 3 -16.28 12.24 -14.37
C ASN A 3 -16.21 12.86 -12.98
N PHE A 4 -17.34 12.89 -12.28
CA PHE A 4 -17.39 13.31 -10.89
C PHE A 4 -16.59 12.32 -10.03
N VAL A 5 -15.56 12.82 -9.34
CA VAL A 5 -14.75 12.06 -8.40
C VAL A 5 -14.79 12.76 -7.05
N VAL A 6 -15.10 12.01 -6.00
CA VAL A 6 -15.11 12.51 -4.62
C VAL A 6 -13.73 13.07 -4.25
N SER A 7 -13.70 14.22 -3.57
CA SER A 7 -12.47 14.93 -3.18
C SER A 7 -11.45 14.05 -2.47
N ALA A 8 -11.92 13.18 -1.56
CA ALA A 8 -11.08 12.23 -0.82
C ALA A 8 -10.32 11.24 -1.72
N ARG A 9 -10.80 10.98 -2.94
CA ARG A 9 -10.09 10.18 -3.95
C ARG A 9 -9.31 11.06 -4.91
N LYS A 10 -9.85 12.23 -5.28
CA LYS A 10 -9.22 13.18 -6.22
C LYS A 10 -7.90 13.72 -5.69
N TYR A 11 -7.82 14.04 -4.40
CA TYR A 11 -6.65 14.65 -3.75
C TYR A 11 -5.89 13.65 -2.87
N ARG A 12 -6.03 12.35 -3.11
CA ARG A 12 -5.27 11.35 -2.36
C ARG A 12 -3.79 11.46 -2.77
N PRO A 13 -2.86 11.68 -1.83
CA PRO A 13 -1.44 11.80 -2.12
C PRO A 13 -0.90 10.62 -2.94
N LEU A 14 -0.11 10.95 -3.95
CA LEU A 14 0.56 9.98 -4.82
C LEU A 14 2.05 9.86 -4.50
N GLY A 15 2.66 10.89 -3.92
CA GLY A 15 4.04 10.89 -3.42
C GLY A 15 4.11 11.16 -1.91
N PHE A 16 5.29 10.94 -1.31
CA PHE A 16 5.53 11.24 0.11
C PHE A 16 5.60 12.75 0.40
N ASP A 17 5.97 13.54 -0.59
CA ASP A 17 6.00 15.00 -0.61
C ASP A 17 4.59 15.62 -0.58
N GLU A 18 3.58 14.90 -1.06
CA GLU A 18 2.18 15.33 -1.01
C GLU A 18 1.48 14.95 0.32
N VAL A 19 2.12 14.15 1.17
CA VAL A 19 1.54 13.72 2.46
C VAL A 19 1.70 14.84 3.49
N VAL A 20 0.57 15.37 3.97
CA VAL A 20 0.55 16.47 4.93
C VAL A 20 0.72 15.98 6.36
N GLY A 21 1.65 16.59 7.10
CA GLY A 21 1.77 16.47 8.57
C GLY A 21 2.50 15.22 9.09
N GLN A 22 2.96 14.32 8.23
CA GLN A 22 3.63 13.07 8.60
C GLN A 22 5.12 13.01 8.19
N GLU A 23 5.79 14.16 8.15
CA GLU A 23 7.16 14.31 7.62
C GLU A 23 8.17 13.34 8.24
N HIS A 24 8.08 13.10 9.55
CA HIS A 24 8.97 12.18 10.26
C HIS A 24 8.82 10.72 9.77
N ILE A 25 7.59 10.30 9.47
CA ILE A 25 7.29 8.96 8.95
C ILE A 25 7.73 8.86 7.49
N THR A 26 7.33 9.82 6.66
CA THR A 26 7.62 9.79 5.22
C THR A 26 9.11 9.85 4.94
N THR A 27 9.86 10.69 5.68
CA THR A 27 11.32 10.76 5.60
C THR A 27 11.96 9.43 5.99
N THR A 28 11.50 8.82 7.08
CA THR A 28 12.03 7.52 7.55
C THR A 28 11.78 6.42 6.53
N LEU A 29 10.57 6.33 5.97
CA LEU A 29 10.22 5.35 4.95
C LEU A 29 11.01 5.57 3.67
N LYS A 30 11.14 6.82 3.21
CA LYS A 30 11.95 7.17 2.04
C LYS A 30 13.40 6.73 2.23
N ASN A 31 14.01 7.09 3.35
CA ASN A 31 15.38 6.68 3.67
C ASN A 31 15.52 5.15 3.75
N ALA A 32 14.55 4.44 4.31
CA ALA A 32 14.58 2.98 4.38
C ALA A 32 14.52 2.33 2.98
N ILE A 33 13.72 2.89 2.07
CA ILE A 33 13.65 2.45 0.67
C ILE A 33 14.98 2.72 -0.05
N ASP A 34 15.48 3.96 0.02
CA ASP A 34 16.70 4.38 -0.68
C ASP A 34 17.94 3.58 -0.23
N ASN A 35 17.97 3.18 1.03
CA ASN A 35 19.07 2.39 1.60
C ASN A 35 18.84 0.86 1.53
N ASN A 36 17.78 0.36 0.87
CA ASN A 36 17.40 -1.06 0.84
C ASN A 36 17.30 -1.70 2.26
N LYS A 37 16.77 -0.94 3.23
CA LYS A 37 16.60 -1.34 4.64
C LYS A 37 15.13 -1.46 5.05
N LEU A 38 14.22 -1.55 4.07
CA LEU A 38 12.80 -1.71 4.37
C LEU A 38 12.51 -3.11 4.94
N ALA A 39 11.74 -3.16 6.03
CA ALA A 39 11.31 -4.42 6.61
C ALA A 39 10.32 -5.17 5.69
N GLN A 40 10.25 -6.49 5.84
CA GLN A 40 9.29 -7.32 5.10
C GLN A 40 7.84 -7.03 5.48
N ALA A 41 7.59 -6.61 6.72
CA ALA A 41 6.27 -6.27 7.23
C ALA A 41 6.29 -4.88 7.87
N LEU A 42 5.28 -4.07 7.55
CA LEU A 42 5.08 -2.72 8.08
C LEU A 42 3.67 -2.64 8.67
N LEU A 43 3.58 -2.14 9.90
CA LEU A 43 2.30 -1.87 10.56
C LEU A 43 2.08 -0.36 10.63
N PHE A 44 1.06 0.12 9.92
CA PHE A 44 0.64 1.51 9.99
C PHE A 44 -0.46 1.66 11.03
N CYS A 45 -0.19 2.37 12.12
CA CYS A 45 -1.15 2.61 13.21
C CYS A 45 -1.64 4.06 13.24
N GLY A 46 -2.88 4.25 13.68
CA GLY A 46 -3.46 5.59 13.90
C GLY A 46 -4.96 5.67 13.58
N PRO A 47 -5.61 6.80 13.89
CA PRO A 47 -7.04 7.02 13.64
C PRO A 47 -7.45 6.88 12.16
N ARG A 48 -8.74 6.79 11.90
CA ARG A 48 -9.27 6.80 10.52
C ARG A 48 -8.95 8.14 9.85
N GLY A 49 -8.54 8.08 8.58
CA GLY A 49 -8.29 9.29 7.76
C GLY A 49 -6.89 9.91 7.86
N VAL A 50 -5.99 9.39 8.72
CA VAL A 50 -4.62 9.96 8.88
C VAL A 50 -3.62 9.56 7.79
N GLY A 51 -4.06 8.84 6.75
CA GLY A 51 -3.21 8.48 5.61
C GLY A 51 -2.50 7.12 5.70
N LYS A 52 -2.91 6.21 6.59
CA LYS A 52 -2.32 4.85 6.75
C LYS A 52 -2.24 4.07 5.43
N THR A 53 -3.40 3.78 4.83
CA THR A 53 -3.50 3.05 3.57
C THR A 53 -2.87 3.82 2.41
N THR A 54 -2.90 5.15 2.45
CA THR A 54 -2.22 6.00 1.45
C THR A 54 -0.70 5.82 1.50
N CYS A 55 -0.10 5.87 2.70
CA CYS A 55 1.33 5.65 2.86
C CYS A 55 1.75 4.23 2.44
N ALA A 56 0.95 3.21 2.79
CA ALA A 56 1.19 1.84 2.33
C ALA A 56 1.22 1.73 0.80
N ARG A 57 0.27 2.36 0.09
CA ARG A 57 0.25 2.40 -1.39
C ARG A 57 1.43 3.17 -1.99
N ILE A 58 1.90 4.23 -1.34
CA ILE A 58 3.10 4.97 -1.77
C ILE A 58 4.33 4.05 -1.65
N VAL A 59 4.54 3.43 -0.48
CA VAL A 59 5.63 2.47 -0.26
C VAL A 59 5.61 1.36 -1.31
N ALA A 60 4.46 0.72 -1.53
CA ALA A 60 4.31 -0.40 -2.46
C ALA A 60 4.72 -0.07 -3.90
N ARG A 61 4.44 1.15 -4.35
CA ARG A 61 4.85 1.64 -5.67
C ARG A 61 6.34 1.96 -5.73
N LEU A 62 6.85 2.68 -4.72
CA LEU A 62 8.23 3.12 -4.68
C LEU A 62 9.22 1.94 -4.64
N ILE A 63 8.95 0.89 -3.84
CA ILE A 63 9.86 -0.27 -3.78
C ILE A 63 9.93 -1.06 -5.08
N ASN A 64 8.90 -0.95 -5.92
CA ASN A 64 8.86 -1.58 -7.24
C ASN A 64 9.32 -0.64 -8.37
N GLY A 65 9.56 0.63 -8.08
CA GLY A 65 9.87 1.64 -9.09
C GLY A 65 8.73 1.88 -10.08
N PHE A 66 7.48 1.63 -9.67
CA PHE A 66 6.32 1.81 -10.53
C PHE A 66 5.84 3.25 -10.57
N GLU A 67 5.44 3.72 -11.76
CA GLU A 67 4.79 5.01 -11.93
C GLU A 67 3.36 5.03 -11.34
N GLU A 68 2.83 6.23 -11.09
CA GLU A 68 1.59 6.44 -10.34
C GLU A 68 0.35 5.72 -10.91
N LYS A 69 0.32 5.50 -12.23
CA LYS A 69 -0.80 4.90 -12.95
C LYS A 69 -0.39 3.69 -13.78
N ALA A 70 0.67 3.01 -13.37
CA ALA A 70 1.12 1.83 -14.08
C ALA A 70 0.07 0.70 -13.92
N GLU A 71 -0.44 0.16 -15.03
CA GLU A 71 -1.40 -0.97 -14.99
C GLU A 71 -0.82 -2.18 -14.22
N VAL A 72 0.50 -2.34 -14.27
CA VAL A 72 1.27 -3.35 -13.54
C VAL A 72 1.12 -3.26 -12.01
N ASN A 73 0.69 -2.12 -11.45
CA ASN A 73 0.38 -2.00 -10.03
C ASN A 73 -0.64 -3.06 -9.61
N SER A 74 -1.66 -3.29 -10.44
CA SER A 74 -2.73 -4.25 -10.16
C SER A 74 -2.30 -5.72 -10.15
N LEU A 75 -1.15 -6.04 -10.76
CA LEU A 75 -0.62 -7.41 -10.86
C LEU A 75 0.29 -7.77 -9.67
N ASN A 76 0.75 -6.75 -8.95
CA ASN A 76 1.81 -6.86 -7.95
C ASN A 76 1.43 -6.33 -6.58
N ILE A 77 0.46 -5.41 -6.51
CA ILE A 77 -0.03 -4.80 -5.27
C ILE A 77 -1.46 -5.29 -5.07
N PHE A 78 -1.65 -6.10 -4.03
CA PHE A 78 -2.92 -6.68 -3.65
C PHE A 78 -3.42 -5.98 -2.40
N GLU A 79 -4.63 -5.44 -2.46
CA GLU A 79 -5.27 -4.78 -1.32
C GLU A 79 -6.43 -5.65 -0.82
N LEU A 80 -6.41 -5.96 0.47
CA LEU A 80 -7.44 -6.71 1.16
C LEU A 80 -7.99 -5.89 2.31
N ASP A 81 -9.31 -5.85 2.44
CA ASP A 81 -9.98 -5.34 3.62
C ASP A 81 -10.24 -6.52 4.57
N ALA A 82 -9.52 -6.55 5.70
CA ALA A 82 -9.63 -7.64 6.67
C ALA A 82 -11.00 -7.66 7.35
N ALA A 83 -11.69 -6.51 7.47
CA ALA A 83 -13.04 -6.47 8.05
C ALA A 83 -14.06 -7.25 7.19
N SER A 84 -13.82 -7.33 5.88
CA SER A 84 -14.69 -8.02 4.91
C SER A 84 -14.21 -9.45 4.58
N ASN A 85 -12.94 -9.77 4.84
CA ASN A 85 -12.30 -11.06 4.53
C ASN A 85 -11.70 -11.67 5.80
N ASN A 86 -12.52 -11.81 6.85
CA ASN A 86 -12.09 -12.21 8.20
C ASN A 86 -12.18 -13.71 8.46
N SER A 87 -12.46 -14.53 7.45
CA SER A 87 -12.53 -15.97 7.64
C SER A 87 -11.14 -16.62 7.61
N VAL A 88 -11.01 -17.75 8.29
CA VAL A 88 -9.78 -18.57 8.24
C VAL A 88 -9.50 -19.08 6.82
N GLU A 89 -10.55 -19.21 6.00
CA GLU A 89 -10.38 -19.64 4.61
C GLU A 89 -9.78 -18.54 3.74
N ASP A 90 -10.17 -17.29 3.96
CA ASP A 90 -9.63 -16.14 3.23
C ASP A 90 -8.11 -16.01 3.45
N ILE A 91 -7.65 -16.18 4.69
CA ILE A 91 -6.22 -16.11 5.00
C ILE A 91 -5.44 -17.29 4.43
N ARG A 92 -6.02 -18.50 4.36
CA ARG A 92 -5.38 -19.65 3.71
C ARG A 92 -5.19 -19.40 2.22
N ASN A 93 -6.24 -18.91 1.56
CA ASN A 93 -6.18 -18.54 0.15
C ASN A 93 -5.11 -17.46 -0.09
N LEU A 94 -4.99 -16.47 0.80
CA LEU A 94 -3.94 -15.46 0.73
C LEU A 94 -2.53 -16.08 0.83
N ILE A 95 -2.30 -16.94 1.83
CA ILE A 95 -1.02 -17.61 2.04
C ILE A 95 -0.61 -18.44 0.81
N ASP A 96 -1.56 -19.10 0.17
CA ASP A 96 -1.28 -19.88 -1.04
C ASP A 96 -0.95 -18.98 -2.24
N GLN A 97 -1.61 -17.82 -2.38
CA GLN A 97 -1.26 -16.84 -3.40
C GLN A 97 0.14 -16.23 -3.20
N VAL A 98 0.61 -16.05 -1.96
CA VAL A 98 1.92 -15.47 -1.64
C VAL A 98 3.08 -16.32 -2.19
N ARG A 99 2.87 -17.64 -2.36
CA ARG A 99 3.90 -18.57 -2.86
C ARG A 99 4.36 -18.29 -4.28
N TYR A 100 3.54 -17.60 -5.07
CA TYR A 100 3.88 -17.27 -6.45
C TYR A 100 4.67 -15.96 -6.52
N PRO A 101 5.83 -15.95 -7.21
CA PRO A 101 6.67 -14.76 -7.33
C PRO A 101 5.95 -13.60 -8.04
N PRO A 102 6.44 -12.36 -7.87
CA PRO A 102 5.90 -11.19 -8.59
C PRO A 102 5.99 -11.38 -10.11
N GLN A 103 4.96 -10.96 -10.84
CA GLN A 103 4.94 -11.04 -12.31
C GLN A 103 5.80 -9.93 -12.95
N PHE A 104 5.76 -8.73 -12.37
CA PHE A 104 6.55 -7.57 -12.79
C PHE A 104 7.27 -6.95 -11.58
N GLY A 105 8.33 -6.15 -11.78
CA GLY A 105 9.03 -5.53 -10.65
C GLY A 105 9.74 -6.52 -9.71
N LYS A 106 9.97 -6.11 -8.46
CA LYS A 106 10.79 -6.86 -7.49
C LYS A 106 9.99 -7.48 -6.35
N PHE A 107 8.87 -6.87 -5.99
CA PHE A 107 8.10 -7.22 -4.80
C PHE A 107 6.65 -7.48 -5.16
N LYS A 108 6.10 -8.54 -4.54
CA LYS A 108 4.66 -8.78 -4.45
C LYS A 108 4.17 -8.25 -3.11
N VAL A 109 3.35 -7.21 -3.14
CA VAL A 109 2.96 -6.44 -1.95
C VAL A 109 1.53 -6.74 -1.60
N TYR A 110 1.30 -7.01 -0.32
CA TYR A 110 -0.04 -7.20 0.25
C TYR A 110 -0.31 -6.09 1.26
N ILE A 111 -1.35 -5.31 0.99
CA ILE A 111 -1.84 -4.27 1.90
C ILE A 111 -3.11 -4.81 2.54
N ILE A 112 -3.05 -5.05 3.85
CA ILE A 112 -4.18 -5.56 4.64
C ILE A 112 -4.70 -4.39 5.47
N ASP A 113 -5.85 -3.82 5.05
CA ASP A 113 -6.51 -2.74 5.77
C ASP A 113 -7.39 -3.31 6.88
N GLU A 114 -7.59 -2.54 7.95
CA GLU A 114 -8.37 -2.93 9.14
C GLU A 114 -7.98 -4.29 9.78
N VAL A 115 -6.68 -4.63 9.77
CA VAL A 115 -6.12 -5.93 10.25
C VAL A 115 -6.39 -6.29 11.72
N HIS A 116 -7.01 -5.40 12.49
CA HIS A 116 -7.38 -5.66 13.89
C HIS A 116 -8.75 -6.33 14.04
N MET A 117 -9.51 -6.44 12.94
CA MET A 117 -10.79 -7.13 12.83
C MET A 117 -10.59 -8.64 12.64
#